data_AF-A0A2S6H8W3-F1
#
_entry.id   AF-A0A2S6H8W3-F1
#
_cell.length_a   1.000
_cell.length_b   1.000
_cell.length_c   1.000
_cell.angle_alpha   90.00
_cell.angle_beta   90.00
_cell.angle_gamma   90.00
#
_symmetry.space_group_name_H-M   'P 1'
#
loop_
_entity.id
_entity.type
_entity.pdbx_description
1 polymer ?
#
loop_
_entity_poly.entity_id
_entity_poly.type
_entity_poly.pdbx_seq_one_letter_code
_entity_poly.pdbx_strand_id
1 'polypeptide(L)'
;MNLTDKQKLICEQIIKVFEIGSTQGNYATISIFHDVQDASFYKSYFQPAMKWADDNGFTLPLSALVIYDSFIHSGSIPAFLRKRFDEMPPKKEGDEKTWISEYVNVRQNWLATASNPALHPTVYRTQCFNNEIARNNWDLSLLPINANGVHVSGV
;
A
#
# COMPACT_ATOMS: atom_id res chain seq x y z
N MET A 1 11.52 7.99 2.34
CA MET A 1 11.28 7.39 3.66
C MET A 1 12.36 6.35 3.88
N ASN A 2 12.90 6.22 5.08
CA ASN A 2 13.99 5.27 5.35
C ASN A 2 13.44 3.92 5.84
N LEU A 3 13.24 2.99 4.90
CA LEU A 3 12.88 1.60 5.20
C LEU A 3 14.13 0.71 5.27
N THR A 4 14.11 -0.28 6.16
CA THR A 4 15.08 -1.38 6.13
C THR A 4 14.89 -2.25 4.89
N ASP A 5 15.92 -3.00 4.50
CA ASP A 5 15.81 -3.88 3.31
C ASP A 5 14.76 -4.98 3.51
N LYS A 6 14.58 -5.47 4.74
CA LYS A 6 13.51 -6.40 5.08
C LYS A 6 12.13 -5.76 4.90
N GLN A 7 11.94 -4.51 5.33
CA GLN A 7 10.67 -3.80 5.15
C GLN A 7 10.37 -3.52 3.68
N LYS A 8 11.38 -3.14 2.89
CA LYS A 8 11.23 -2.99 1.43
C LYS A 8 10.81 -4.31 0.79
N LEU A 9 11.50 -5.41 1.14
CA LEU A 9 11.17 -6.75 0.64
C LEU A 9 9.73 -7.15 1.00
N ILE A 10 9.28 -6.91 2.23
CA ILE A 10 7.90 -7.17 2.65
C ILE A 10 6.91 -6.34 1.81
N CYS A 11 7.17 -5.04 1.64
CA CYS A 11 6.32 -4.19 0.81
C CYS A 11 6.23 -4.72 -0.63
N GLU A 12 7.37 -5.07 -1.24
CA GLU A 12 7.42 -5.63 -2.59
C GLU A 12 6.68 -6.96 -2.70
N GLN A 13 6.85 -7.88 -1.74
CA GLN A 13 6.16 -9.16 -1.71
C GLN A 13 4.64 -8.98 -1.61
N ILE A 14 4.17 -8.05 -0.77
CA ILE A 14 2.73 -7.73 -0.64
C ILE A 14 2.18 -7.12 -1.92
N ILE A 15 2.86 -6.13 -2.51
CA ILE A 15 2.43 -5.50 -3.76
C ILE A 15 2.39 -6.52 -4.90
N LYS A 16 3.39 -7.41 -4.99
CA LYS A 16 3.36 -8.52 -5.97
C LYS A 16 2.10 -9.35 -5.78
N VAL A 17 1.79 -9.79 -4.56
CA VAL A 17 0.55 -10.55 -4.30
C VAL A 17 -0.70 -9.78 -4.74
N PHE A 18 -0.75 -8.46 -4.54
CA PHE A 18 -1.89 -7.66 -4.99
C PHE A 18 -2.00 -7.56 -6.52
N GLU A 19 -0.88 -7.53 -7.25
CA GLU A 19 -0.92 -7.47 -8.72
C GLU A 19 -1.16 -8.83 -9.38
N ILE A 20 -0.62 -9.92 -8.80
CA ILE A 20 -0.58 -11.24 -9.45
C ILE A 20 -1.32 -12.36 -8.70
N GLY A 21 -1.79 -12.11 -7.48
CA GLY A 21 -2.52 -13.09 -6.66
C GLY A 21 -1.65 -14.17 -6.01
N SER A 22 -0.31 -14.12 -6.14
CA SER A 22 0.61 -15.05 -5.48
C SER A 22 1.95 -14.39 -5.14
N THR A 23 2.70 -14.98 -4.20
CA THR A 23 4.12 -14.63 -3.97
C THR A 23 5.06 -15.37 -4.91
N GLN A 24 4.63 -16.51 -5.46
CA GLN A 24 5.37 -17.31 -6.43
C GLN A 24 4.84 -16.99 -7.83
N GLY A 25 5.62 -16.26 -8.64
CA GLY A 25 5.20 -15.81 -9.96
C GLY A 25 4.66 -16.94 -10.83
N ASN A 26 3.35 -16.98 -11.02
CA ASN A 26 2.73 -17.81 -12.05
C ASN A 26 2.53 -16.93 -13.28
N TYR A 27 3.59 -16.82 -14.09
CA TYR A 27 3.74 -15.92 -15.24
C TYR A 27 2.74 -16.17 -16.40
N ALA A 28 1.74 -17.03 -16.22
CA ALA A 28 0.88 -17.52 -17.29
C ALA A 28 -0.41 -16.71 -17.50
N THR A 29 -0.76 -15.77 -16.62
CA THR A 29 -2.04 -15.03 -16.77
C THR A 29 -1.97 -13.64 -16.16
N ILE A 30 -1.45 -12.66 -16.92
CA ILE A 30 -1.86 -11.23 -17.01
C ILE A 30 -0.75 -10.49 -17.78
N SER A 31 -1.10 -9.99 -18.97
CA SER A 31 -0.22 -9.41 -19.99
C SER A 31 0.38 -8.03 -19.67
N ILE A 32 0.70 -7.69 -18.41
CA ILE A 32 1.22 -6.33 -18.10
C ILE A 32 2.37 -6.26 -17.07
N PHE A 33 2.76 -7.34 -16.41
CA PHE A 33 3.75 -7.28 -15.32
C PHE A 33 4.86 -8.32 -15.48
N HIS A 34 5.76 -8.10 -16.44
CA HIS A 34 7.08 -8.68 -16.38
C HIS A 34 7.90 -7.87 -15.36
N ASP A 35 8.02 -8.43 -14.16
CA ASP A 35 8.91 -8.01 -13.08
C ASP A 35 8.65 -6.63 -12.44
N VAL A 36 8.02 -6.66 -11.26
CA VAL A 36 8.19 -5.61 -10.22
C VAL A 36 9.69 -5.37 -9.88
N GLN A 37 10.59 -6.25 -10.34
CA GLN A 37 12.05 -6.09 -10.27
C GLN A 37 12.65 -5.22 -11.40
N ASP A 38 11.87 -4.77 -12.38
CA ASP A 38 12.36 -3.80 -13.36
C ASP A 38 12.58 -2.45 -12.67
N ALA A 39 13.80 -1.92 -12.81
CA ALA A 39 14.18 -0.59 -12.34
C ALA A 39 13.20 0.50 -12.81
N SER A 40 12.52 0.30 -13.94
CA SER A 40 11.49 1.18 -14.47
C SER A 40 10.26 1.27 -13.56
N PHE A 41 9.83 0.15 -12.97
CA PHE A 41 8.69 0.10 -12.04
C PHE A 41 9.02 0.79 -10.71
N TYR A 42 10.19 0.46 -10.16
CA TYR A 42 10.72 1.10 -8.96
C TYR A 42 10.81 2.63 -9.12
N LYS A 43 11.31 3.10 -10.28
CA LYS A 43 11.39 4.54 -10.61
C LYS A 43 10.02 5.18 -10.84
N SER A 44 9.07 4.47 -11.42
CA SER A 44 7.76 5.03 -11.79
C SER A 44 6.78 5.12 -10.63
N TYR A 45 6.92 4.25 -9.62
CA TYR A 45 5.95 4.17 -8.53
C TYR A 45 6.55 4.23 -7.14
N PHE A 46 7.54 3.39 -6.82
CA PHE A 46 8.11 3.34 -5.47
C PHE A 46 8.80 4.65 -5.11
N GLN A 47 9.69 5.16 -5.98
CA GLN A 47 10.40 6.41 -5.73
C GLN A 47 9.46 7.62 -5.60
N PRO A 48 8.46 7.83 -6.48
CA PRO A 48 7.45 8.87 -6.30
C PRO A 48 6.64 8.73 -5.00
N ALA A 49 6.26 7.50 -4.64
CA ALA A 49 5.53 7.24 -3.39
C ALA A 49 6.38 7.58 -2.16
N MET A 50 7.63 7.12 -2.11
CA MET A 50 8.54 7.41 -0.99
C MET A 50 8.90 8.89 -0.90
N LYS A 51 9.06 9.57 -2.04
CA LYS A 51 9.25 11.02 -2.09
C LYS A 51 8.02 11.76 -1.55
N TRP A 52 6.81 11.37 -1.98
CA TRP A 52 5.58 11.96 -1.48
C TRP A 52 5.43 11.74 0.04
N ALA A 53 5.79 10.55 0.53
CA ALA A 53 5.77 10.23 1.95
C ALA A 53 6.73 11.14 2.74
N ASP A 54 7.98 11.31 2.29
CA ASP A 54 8.95 12.22 2.91
C ASP A 54 8.49 13.67 2.87
N ASP A 55 8.01 14.13 1.71
CA ASP A 55 7.54 15.49 1.51
C ASP A 55 6.36 15.83 2.43
N ASN A 56 5.64 14.82 2.96
CA ASN A 56 4.52 14.94 3.89
C ASN A 56 4.83 14.45 5.33
N GLY A 57 6.05 14.02 5.62
CA GLY A 57 6.52 13.70 6.97
C GLY A 57 6.18 12.28 7.48
N PHE A 58 5.79 11.36 6.61
CA PHE A 58 5.53 9.97 7.02
C PHE A 58 6.84 9.22 7.29
N THR A 59 6.84 8.36 8.30
CA THR A 59 8.03 7.62 8.73
C THR A 59 7.79 6.12 8.94
N LEU A 60 6.55 5.69 9.16
CA LEU A 60 6.24 4.31 9.52
C LEU A 60 6.22 3.38 8.29
N PRO A 61 6.77 2.15 8.41
CA PRO A 61 6.76 1.16 7.33
C PRO A 61 5.38 0.83 6.77
N LEU A 62 4.36 0.68 7.62
CA LEU A 62 2.98 0.47 7.16
C LEU A 62 2.45 1.68 6.37
N SER A 63 2.81 2.91 6.75
CA SER A 63 2.47 4.10 5.96
C SER A 63 3.11 4.03 4.58
N ALA A 64 4.38 3.62 4.49
CA ALA A 64 5.08 3.42 3.23
C ALA A 64 4.34 2.47 2.31
N LEU A 65 3.91 1.32 2.83
CA LEU A 65 3.17 0.30 2.09
C LEU A 65 1.83 0.85 1.55
N VAL A 66 1.06 1.53 2.40
CA VAL A 66 -0.24 2.12 2.03
C VAL A 66 -0.07 3.18 0.95
N ILE A 67 0.92 4.07 1.09
CA ILE A 67 1.20 5.13 0.11
C ILE A 67 1.69 4.50 -1.19
N TYR A 68 2.60 3.52 -1.12
CA TYR A 68 3.12 2.84 -2.29
C TYR A 68 2.01 2.14 -3.09
N ASP A 69 1.15 1.36 -2.43
CA ASP A 69 -0.01 0.74 -3.08
C ASP A 69 -0.93 1.76 -3.74
N SER A 70 -1.13 2.94 -3.13
CA SER A 70 -1.93 4.00 -3.76
C SER A 70 -1.30 4.52 -5.05
N PHE A 71 0.02 4.65 -5.10
CA PHE A 71 0.71 5.03 -6.32
C PHE A 71 0.63 3.94 -7.38
N ILE A 72 0.68 2.67 -7.00
CA ILE A 72 0.45 1.56 -7.93
C ILE A 72 -0.96 1.57 -8.50
N HIS A 73 -1.97 1.57 -7.63
CA HIS A 73 -3.36 1.39 -8.03
C HIS A 73 -3.99 2.67 -8.60
N SER A 74 -3.47 3.85 -8.27
CA SER A 74 -4.12 5.14 -8.58
C SER A 74 -3.15 6.25 -8.98
N GLY A 75 -1.86 5.95 -9.15
CA GLY A 75 -0.83 6.89 -9.61
C GLY A 75 -0.42 7.97 -8.61
N SER A 76 -1.13 8.09 -7.48
CA SER A 76 -0.93 9.12 -6.44
C SER A 76 -1.77 8.80 -5.21
N ILE A 77 -1.75 9.67 -4.19
CA ILE A 77 -2.82 9.77 -3.20
C ILE A 77 -3.98 10.59 -3.81
N PRO A 78 -5.15 10.00 -4.14
CA PRO A 78 -6.17 10.71 -4.89
C PRO A 78 -6.79 11.86 -4.09
N ALA A 79 -6.77 13.07 -4.65
CA ALA A 79 -7.25 14.27 -3.98
C ALA A 79 -8.72 14.18 -3.53
N PHE A 80 -9.57 13.49 -4.29
CA PHE A 80 -10.99 13.32 -3.95
C PHE A 80 -11.21 12.36 -2.76
N LEU A 81 -10.26 11.45 -2.48
CA LEU A 81 -10.26 10.63 -1.27
C LEU A 81 -9.68 11.43 -0.10
N ARG A 82 -8.57 12.14 -0.34
CA ARG A 82 -7.92 12.97 0.69
C ARG A 82 -8.87 13.98 1.34
N LYS A 83 -9.82 14.54 0.58
CA LYS A 83 -10.83 15.51 1.08
C LYS A 83 -11.92 14.90 1.97
N ARG A 84 -11.93 13.58 2.21
CA ARG A 84 -13.00 12.88 2.95
C ARG A 84 -12.65 12.61 4.41
N PHE A 85 -11.53 13.12 4.90
CA PHE A 85 -11.10 13.01 6.28
C PHE A 85 -10.23 14.21 6.67
N ASP A 86 -10.21 14.54 7.96
CA ASP A 86 -9.69 15.82 8.45
C ASP A 86 -8.22 15.75 8.83
N GLU A 87 -7.72 14.59 9.29
CA GLU A 87 -6.36 14.46 9.81
C GLU A 87 -5.34 14.97 8.79
N MET A 88 -4.39 15.78 9.27
CA MET A 88 -3.37 16.39 8.43
C MET A 88 -2.17 15.45 8.29
N PRO A 89 -1.38 15.54 7.20
CA PRO A 89 -0.15 14.75 7.14
C PRO A 89 0.81 15.17 8.27
N PRO A 90 1.73 14.29 8.71
CA PRO A 90 2.61 14.58 9.86
C PRO A 90 3.44 15.86 9.76
N LYS A 91 3.86 16.26 8.55
CA LYS A 91 4.57 17.53 8.33
C LYS A 91 3.74 18.77 8.67
N LYS A 92 2.42 18.62 8.77
CA LYS A 92 1.47 19.64 9.22
C LYS A 92 0.90 19.30 10.60
N GLU A 93 1.70 18.64 11.44
CA GLU A 93 1.42 18.35 12.85
C GLU A 93 0.26 17.36 13.10
N GLY A 94 -0.23 16.67 12.05
CA GLY A 94 -1.21 15.60 12.22
C GLY A 94 -0.61 14.27 12.67
N ASP A 95 -1.43 13.38 13.22
CA ASP A 95 -0.96 12.07 13.67
C ASP A 95 -0.85 11.07 12.50
N GLU A 96 0.33 10.48 12.33
CA GLU A 96 0.63 9.59 11.21
C GLU A 96 -0.30 8.37 11.15
N LYS A 97 -0.53 7.75 12.31
CA LYS A 97 -1.34 6.53 12.41
C LYS A 97 -2.80 6.83 12.14
N THR A 98 -3.30 7.95 12.66
CA THR A 98 -4.65 8.44 12.44
C THR A 98 -4.85 8.75 10.95
N TRP A 99 -3.92 9.48 10.34
CA TRP A 99 -4.00 9.82 8.91
C TRP A 99 -4.09 8.59 8.03
N ILE A 100 -3.20 7.61 8.26
CA ILE A 100 -3.19 6.35 7.47
C ILE A 100 -4.46 5.56 7.70
N SER A 101 -4.93 5.46 8.94
CA SER A 101 -6.16 4.73 9.26
C SER A 101 -7.38 5.36 8.58
N GLU A 102 -7.52 6.69 8.64
CA GLU A 102 -8.60 7.40 7.97
C GLU A 102 -8.51 7.26 6.44
N TYR A 103 -7.31 7.39 5.87
CA TYR A 103 -7.08 7.21 4.44
C TYR A 103 -7.45 5.80 3.97
N VAL A 104 -7.02 4.76 4.69
CA VAL A 104 -7.35 3.36 4.37
C VAL A 104 -8.85 3.12 4.47
N ASN A 105 -9.53 3.65 5.50
CA ASN A 105 -10.98 3.53 5.65
C ASN A 105 -11.76 4.20 4.53
N VAL A 106 -11.37 5.43 4.16
CA VAL A 106 -11.99 6.16 3.05
C VAL A 106 -11.78 5.41 1.73
N ARG A 107 -10.59 4.86 1.51
CA ARG A 107 -10.26 4.10 0.30
C ARG A 107 -10.97 2.75 0.26
N GLN A 108 -11.07 2.04 1.37
CA GLN A 108 -11.85 0.80 1.54
C GLN A 108 -13.30 1.03 1.09
N ASN A 109 -13.95 2.06 1.64
CA ASN A 109 -15.32 2.40 1.29
C ASN A 109 -15.46 2.76 -0.19
N TRP A 110 -14.55 3.56 -0.72
CA TRP A 110 -14.58 3.91 -2.14
C TRP A 110 -14.40 2.70 -3.05
N LEU A 111 -13.44 1.81 -2.78
CA LEU A 111 -13.25 0.60 -3.58
C LEU A 111 -14.50 -0.28 -3.55
N ALA A 112 -15.15 -0.42 -2.39
CA ALA A 112 -16.37 -1.22 -2.24
C ALA A 112 -17.60 -0.64 -2.94
N THR A 113 -17.69 0.69 -3.12
CA THR A 113 -18.90 1.35 -3.62
C THR A 113 -18.67 2.25 -4.85
N ALA A 114 -17.50 2.18 -5.48
CA ALA A 114 -17.18 3.02 -6.63
C ALA A 114 -18.18 2.79 -7.77
N SER A 115 -18.46 3.84 -8.55
CA SER A 115 -19.31 3.73 -9.73
C SER A 115 -18.75 2.79 -10.80
N ASN A 116 -17.43 2.57 -10.81
CA ASN A 116 -16.78 1.55 -11.63
C ASN A 116 -16.73 0.21 -10.85
N PRO A 117 -17.55 -0.80 -11.21
CA PRO A 117 -17.60 -2.07 -10.50
C PRO A 117 -16.31 -2.89 -10.62
N ALA A 118 -15.46 -2.62 -11.62
CA ALA A 118 -14.17 -3.30 -11.77
C ALA A 118 -13.21 -3.02 -10.59
N LEU A 119 -13.48 -2.00 -9.77
CA LEU A 119 -12.71 -1.67 -8.58
C LEU A 119 -13.14 -2.48 -7.34
N HIS A 120 -14.38 -3.00 -7.30
CA HIS A 120 -14.90 -3.67 -6.11
C HIS A 120 -14.08 -4.89 -5.69
N PRO A 121 -13.59 -5.74 -6.62
CA PRO A 121 -12.75 -6.87 -6.26
C PRO A 121 -11.39 -6.48 -5.67
N THR A 122 -10.91 -5.24 -5.80
CA THR A 122 -9.59 -4.83 -5.29
C THR A 122 -9.61 -4.39 -3.82
N VAL A 123 -10.77 -4.50 -3.16
CA VAL A 123 -10.97 -4.17 -1.75
C VAL A 123 -10.05 -4.96 -0.80
N TYR A 124 -9.55 -6.14 -1.21
CA TYR A 124 -8.60 -6.92 -0.41
C TYR A 124 -7.31 -6.15 -0.08
N ARG A 125 -6.93 -5.15 -0.90
CA ARG A 125 -5.73 -4.33 -0.69
C ARG A 125 -5.83 -3.54 0.61
N THR A 126 -6.91 -2.77 0.75
CA THR A 126 -7.17 -1.99 1.95
C THR A 126 -7.60 -2.86 3.13
N GLN A 127 -8.19 -4.04 2.88
CA GLN A 127 -8.46 -5.02 3.94
C GLN A 127 -7.17 -5.55 4.56
N CYS A 128 -6.13 -5.83 3.76
CA CYS A 128 -4.80 -6.19 4.26
C CYS A 128 -4.27 -5.10 5.21
N PHE A 129 -4.34 -3.83 4.81
CA PHE A 129 -3.86 -2.71 5.64
C PHE A 129 -4.68 -2.56 6.93
N ASN A 130 -6.01 -2.66 6.86
CA ASN A 130 -6.87 -2.63 8.03
C ASN A 130 -6.53 -3.74 9.04
N ASN A 131 -6.20 -4.95 8.55
CA ASN A 131 -5.74 -6.03 9.43
C ASN A 131 -4.42 -5.68 10.12
N GLU A 132 -3.45 -5.09 9.41
CA GLU A 132 -2.17 -4.71 10.00
C GLU A 132 -2.29 -3.52 10.98
N ILE A 133 -3.19 -2.56 10.70
CA ILE A 133 -3.56 -1.50 11.64
C ILE A 133 -4.17 -2.10 12.92
N ALA A 134 -5.11 -3.04 12.78
CA ALA A 134 -5.76 -3.70 13.91
C ALA A 134 -4.77 -4.53 14.75
N ARG A 135 -3.72 -5.07 14.11
CA ARG A 135 -2.61 -5.77 14.78
C ARG A 135 -1.57 -4.82 15.38
N ASN A 136 -1.73 -3.51 15.23
CA ASN A 136 -0.72 -2.49 15.59
C ASN A 136 0.66 -2.76 14.92
N ASN A 137 0.66 -3.38 13.73
CA ASN A 137 1.87 -3.78 13.01
C ASN A 137 2.44 -2.64 12.14
N TRP A 138 2.65 -1.48 12.74
CA TRP A 138 3.11 -0.28 12.02
C TRP A 138 4.53 -0.40 11.48
N ASP A 139 5.35 -1.26 12.10
CA ASP A 139 6.73 -1.53 11.73
C ASP A 139 6.88 -2.67 10.68
N LEU A 140 5.78 -3.35 10.35
CA LEU A 140 5.75 -4.54 9.49
C LEU A 140 6.60 -5.71 10.02
N SER A 141 6.81 -5.79 11.33
CA SER A 141 7.62 -6.84 11.98
C SER A 141 6.80 -8.02 12.50
N LEU A 142 5.47 -7.90 12.64
CA LEU A 142 4.59 -9.01 13.02
C LEU A 142 4.24 -9.87 11.81
N LEU A 143 4.89 -11.02 11.69
CA LEU A 143 4.78 -11.92 10.54
C LEU A 143 4.05 -13.24 10.92
N PRO A 144 3.39 -13.93 9.96
CA PRO A 144 3.21 -13.50 8.57
C PRO A 144 2.17 -12.38 8.44
N ILE A 145 2.24 -11.65 7.33
CA ILE A 145 1.18 -10.71 6.89
C ILE A 145 0.30 -11.43 5.89
N ASN A 146 -1.02 -11.39 6.09
CA ASN A 146 -1.98 -12.00 5.19
C ASN A 146 -2.37 -11.02 4.07
N ALA A 147 -1.75 -11.17 2.90
CA ALA A 147 -2.10 -10.45 1.69
C ALA A 147 -3.08 -11.29 0.86
N ASN A 148 -4.38 -11.07 1.01
CA ASN A 148 -5.43 -11.75 0.24
C ASN A 148 -5.34 -13.30 0.24
N GLY A 149 -5.11 -13.88 1.42
CA GLY A 149 -4.97 -15.33 1.61
C GLY A 149 -3.53 -15.84 1.46
N VAL A 150 -2.59 -15.01 1.01
CA VAL A 150 -1.18 -15.35 0.87
C VAL A 150 -0.39 -14.82 2.06
N HIS A 151 0.34 -15.70 2.74
CA HIS A 151 1.18 -15.35 3.88
C HIS A 151 2.56 -14.84 3.44
N VAL A 152 2.85 -13.57 3.72
CA VAL A 152 4.13 -12.92 3.44
C VAL A 152 4.99 -12.88 4.71
N SER A 153 6.25 -13.31 4.61
CA SER A 153 7.17 -13.43 5.75
C SER A 153 8.52 -12.69 5.57
N GLY A 154 8.77 -12.05 4.43
CA GLY A 154 10.02 -11.31 4.21
C GLY A 154 11.28 -12.17 4.28
N VAL A 155 11.17 -13.42 3.86
CA VAL A 155 12.25 -14.41 3.70
C VAL A 155 12.23 -14.98 2.29
#